data_AF-A0A8T1P1J6-F1
#
_entry.id   AF-A0A8T1P1J6-F1
#
_cell.length_a   1.000
_cell.length_b   1.000
_cell.length_c   1.000
_cell.angle_alpha   90.00
_cell.angle_beta   90.00
_cell.angle_gamma   90.00
#
_symmetry.space_group_name_H-M   'P 1'
#
loop_
_entity.id
_entity.type
_entity.pdbx_description
1 polymer ?
#
loop_
_entity_poly.entity_id
_entity_poly.type
_entity_poly.pdbx_seq_one_letter_code
_entity_poly.pdbx_strand_id
1 'polypeptide(L)'
;MSDVPKEAIEVVAQSIGITNLSPDVALALAPDVEYRVREIMQEAIKCMRHSKRTSLTSDDVDSALKLRNVEPIYGFTPGDPLRFKRAVGHKDLFYIDDKDVEFKDVIEAPLPKAPLDTSVTVHWLAIEGVQPAIPENAPVEALAATSDGKKSEYTEDRLPIDIKLPVKHVLSRELQLYFEKITELTVNKSGSVLFKQALLSLATDAGLHPLLPYFTYFIADEVTRNLNNYSVLFALMRVVRSLLRNPHIHIEPYLHQLMPSVITCLVAKRLGNRSSDNHWELRDFTANLVASICQRFGHVYHNLQPRVTRTLLHAFLDPNKALPQHFGAIQGLAALGPSVVRMLILPNLEPYLQLLVPEMLLEKQKNEIKRREAWRVYGALLCAAGQCMYDRLKMFRTLLLPPTRAVWKINGKVVTTMRSMTYLVKLA
;
A
#
# COMPACT_ATOMS: atom_id res chain seq x y z
N MET A 1 -26.40 -36.61 -38.82
CA MET A 1 -25.84 -37.97 -38.93
C MET A 1 -24.94 -38.14 -37.74
N SER A 2 -25.04 -39.27 -37.03
CA SER A 2 -24.21 -39.52 -35.86
C SER A 2 -22.77 -39.80 -36.30
N ASP A 3 -21.81 -39.30 -35.54
CA ASP A 3 -20.38 -39.56 -35.77
C ASP A 3 -19.95 -40.93 -35.19
N VAL A 4 -20.83 -41.59 -34.42
CA VAL A 4 -20.56 -42.91 -33.84
C VAL A 4 -20.78 -43.98 -34.91
N PRO A 5 -19.77 -44.82 -35.21
CA PRO A 5 -19.92 -45.88 -36.21
C PRO A 5 -20.88 -46.96 -35.70
N LYS A 6 -21.80 -47.40 -36.57
CA LYS A 6 -22.73 -48.52 -36.30
C LYS A 6 -22.00 -49.80 -35.87
N GLU A 7 -20.80 -50.01 -36.40
CA GLU A 7 -19.93 -51.15 -36.12
C GLU A 7 -19.54 -51.20 -34.63
N ALA A 8 -19.36 -50.05 -33.96
CA ALA A 8 -19.05 -50.03 -32.53
C ALA A 8 -20.19 -50.58 -31.67
N ILE A 9 -21.44 -50.31 -32.06
CA ILE A 9 -22.63 -50.80 -31.35
C ILE A 9 -22.80 -52.30 -31.58
N GLU A 10 -22.57 -52.78 -32.80
CA GLU A 10 -22.59 -54.21 -33.14
C GLU A 10 -21.52 -54.98 -32.36
N VAL A 11 -20.31 -54.44 -32.22
CA VAL A 11 -19.23 -55.04 -31.42
C VAL A 11 -19.60 -55.13 -29.94
N VAL A 12 -20.24 -54.10 -29.37
CA VAL A 12 -20.73 -54.13 -27.98
C VAL A 12 -21.89 -55.12 -27.82
N ALA A 13 -22.77 -55.26 -28.81
CA ALA A 13 -23.84 -56.27 -28.77
C ALA A 13 -23.27 -57.70 -28.80
N GLN A 14 -22.23 -57.94 -29.61
CA GLN A 14 -21.54 -59.22 -29.69
C GLN A 14 -20.81 -59.57 -28.39
N SER A 15 -20.22 -58.59 -27.67
CA SER A 15 -19.57 -58.85 -26.38
C SER A 15 -20.55 -59.28 -25.28
N ILE A 16 -21.81 -58.87 -25.39
CA ILE A 16 -22.92 -59.30 -24.51
C ILE A 16 -23.50 -60.67 -24.94
N GLY A 17 -23.15 -61.16 -26.14
CA GLY A 17 -23.62 -62.45 -26.67
C GLY A 17 -24.81 -62.35 -27.63
N ILE A 18 -25.17 -61.13 -28.08
CA ILE A 18 -26.22 -60.92 -29.09
C ILE A 18 -25.58 -60.96 -30.47
N THR A 19 -25.74 -62.08 -31.18
CA THR A 19 -25.04 -62.33 -32.46
C THR A 19 -25.69 -61.65 -33.66
N ASN A 20 -27.02 -61.44 -33.65
CA ASN A 20 -27.77 -60.84 -34.75
C ASN A 20 -28.60 -59.64 -34.26
N LEU A 21 -27.98 -58.45 -34.22
CA LEU A 21 -28.69 -57.18 -34.00
C LEU A 21 -29.20 -56.66 -35.36
N SER A 22 -30.45 -56.16 -35.41
CA SER A 22 -30.95 -55.54 -36.65
C SER A 22 -30.24 -54.20 -36.90
N PRO A 23 -29.90 -53.89 -38.17
CA PRO A 23 -29.16 -52.67 -38.50
C PRO A 23 -29.94 -51.39 -38.17
N ASP A 24 -31.28 -51.45 -38.22
CA ASP A 24 -32.14 -50.33 -37.87
C ASP A 24 -32.07 -49.96 -36.38
N VAL A 25 -31.85 -50.94 -35.50
CA VAL A 25 -31.69 -50.71 -34.06
C VAL A 25 -30.33 -50.08 -33.76
N ALA A 26 -29.26 -50.53 -34.44
CA ALA A 26 -27.94 -49.91 -34.32
C ALA A 26 -27.96 -48.45 -34.78
N LEU A 27 -28.66 -48.15 -35.88
CA LEU A 27 -28.81 -46.79 -36.39
C LEU A 27 -29.65 -45.88 -35.49
N ALA A 28 -30.65 -46.42 -34.79
CA ALA A 28 -31.46 -45.67 -33.84
C ALA A 28 -30.72 -45.40 -32.51
N LEU A 29 -29.87 -46.33 -32.07
CA LEU A 29 -29.15 -46.23 -30.79
C LEU A 29 -27.94 -45.27 -30.85
N ALA A 30 -27.23 -45.21 -31.98
CA ALA A 30 -26.08 -44.33 -32.18
C ALA A 30 -26.33 -42.84 -31.80
N PRO A 31 -27.40 -42.18 -32.29
CA PRO A 31 -27.65 -40.78 -31.94
C PRO A 31 -28.03 -40.58 -30.47
N ASP A 32 -28.66 -41.56 -29.81
CA ASP A 32 -29.00 -41.46 -28.38
C ASP A 32 -27.73 -41.54 -27.50
N VAL A 33 -26.82 -42.47 -27.81
CA VAL A 33 -25.51 -42.56 -27.12
C VAL A 33 -24.72 -41.27 -27.30
N GLU A 34 -24.67 -40.74 -28.52
CA GLU A 34 -23.97 -39.49 -28.80
C GLU A 34 -24.58 -38.31 -28.03
N TYR A 35 -25.90 -38.24 -27.94
CA TYR A 35 -26.60 -37.23 -27.15
C TYR A 35 -26.20 -37.31 -25.66
N ARG A 36 -26.17 -38.51 -25.09
CA ARG A 36 -25.73 -38.73 -23.69
C ARG A 36 -24.29 -38.32 -23.45
N VAL A 37 -23.38 -38.64 -24.38
CA VAL A 37 -21.97 -38.22 -24.29
C VAL A 37 -21.86 -36.70 -24.34
N ARG A 38 -22.55 -36.05 -25.28
CA ARG A 38 -22.56 -34.58 -25.38
C ARG A 38 -23.13 -33.94 -24.12
N GLU A 39 -24.18 -34.50 -23.54
CA GLU A 39 -24.78 -34.03 -22.29
C GLU A 39 -23.78 -34.07 -21.12
N ILE A 40 -23.06 -35.19 -20.93
CA ILE A 40 -22.03 -35.32 -19.89
C ILE A 40 -20.88 -34.34 -20.12
N MET A 41 -20.41 -34.22 -21.38
CA MET A 41 -19.33 -33.29 -21.72
C MET A 41 -19.71 -31.83 -21.49
N GLN A 42 -20.96 -31.45 -21.74
CA GLN A 42 -21.44 -30.10 -21.44
C GLN A 42 -21.41 -29.81 -19.94
N GLU A 43 -21.81 -30.77 -19.09
CA GLU A 43 -21.74 -30.63 -17.64
C GLU A 43 -20.28 -30.55 -17.15
N ALA A 44 -19.38 -31.37 -17.72
CA ALA A 44 -17.95 -31.34 -17.40
C ALA A 44 -17.30 -29.98 -17.76
N ILE A 45 -17.67 -29.38 -18.90
CA ILE A 45 -17.21 -28.02 -19.28
C ILE A 45 -17.68 -26.98 -18.26
N LYS A 46 -18.89 -27.12 -17.70
CA LYS A 46 -19.36 -26.22 -16.63
C LYS A 46 -18.50 -26.39 -15.37
N CYS A 47 -18.21 -27.62 -14.94
CA CYS A 47 -17.31 -27.90 -13.81
C CYS A 47 -15.91 -27.32 -14.03
N MET A 48 -15.36 -27.44 -15.24
CA MET A 48 -14.07 -26.86 -15.62
C MET A 48 -14.06 -25.32 -15.50
N ARG A 49 -15.11 -24.66 -16.03
CA ARG A 49 -15.25 -23.20 -15.95
C ARG A 49 -15.42 -22.72 -14.51
N HIS A 50 -16.19 -23.45 -13.70
CA HIS A 50 -16.32 -23.15 -12.26
C HIS A 50 -15.00 -23.31 -11.50
N SER A 51 -14.15 -24.23 -11.96
CA SER A 51 -12.78 -24.40 -11.45
C SER A 51 -11.77 -23.37 -11.97
N LYS A 52 -12.20 -22.40 -12.79
CA LYS A 52 -11.35 -21.37 -13.42
C LYS A 52 -10.20 -21.92 -14.27
N ARG A 53 -10.38 -23.11 -14.86
CA ARG A 53 -9.41 -23.75 -15.75
C ARG A 53 -9.88 -23.67 -17.20
N THR A 54 -8.93 -23.74 -18.14
CA THR A 54 -9.20 -23.79 -19.59
C THR A 54 -9.02 -25.20 -20.17
N SER A 55 -8.31 -26.08 -19.45
CA SER A 55 -8.11 -27.50 -19.80
C SER A 55 -9.07 -28.38 -19.01
N LEU A 56 -9.79 -29.27 -19.72
CA LEU A 56 -10.69 -30.25 -19.11
C LEU A 56 -9.92 -31.45 -18.56
N THR A 57 -10.19 -31.82 -17.32
CA THR A 57 -9.52 -32.93 -16.61
C THR A 57 -10.49 -34.09 -16.35
N SER A 58 -9.97 -35.29 -16.05
CA SER A 58 -10.79 -36.46 -15.68
C SER A 58 -11.72 -36.17 -14.49
N ASP A 59 -11.24 -35.40 -13.52
CA ASP A 59 -12.00 -35.03 -12.31
C ASP A 59 -13.24 -34.19 -12.64
N ASP A 60 -13.19 -33.38 -13.71
CA ASP A 60 -14.33 -32.59 -14.17
C ASP A 60 -15.41 -33.51 -14.77
N VAL A 61 -15.01 -34.59 -15.45
CA VAL A 61 -15.93 -35.61 -15.99
C VAL A 61 -16.51 -36.46 -14.87
N ASP A 62 -15.71 -36.87 -13.89
CA ASP A 62 -16.20 -37.62 -12.73
C ASP A 62 -17.22 -36.81 -11.92
N SER A 63 -16.99 -35.50 -11.80
CA SER A 63 -17.94 -34.58 -11.18
C SER A 63 -19.24 -34.48 -12.00
N ALA A 64 -19.15 -34.45 -13.33
CA ALA A 64 -20.30 -34.47 -14.22
C ALA A 64 -21.12 -35.78 -14.13
N LEU A 65 -20.45 -36.93 -14.06
CA LEU A 65 -21.09 -38.24 -13.88
C LEU A 65 -21.86 -38.31 -12.57
N LYS A 66 -21.24 -37.84 -11.46
CA LYS A 66 -21.90 -37.75 -10.15
C LYS A 66 -23.13 -36.84 -10.18
N LEU A 67 -23.05 -35.69 -10.85
CA LEU A 67 -24.20 -34.77 -10.99
C LEU A 67 -25.38 -35.40 -11.75
N ARG A 68 -25.08 -36.30 -12.70
CA ARG A 68 -26.09 -37.01 -13.50
C ARG A 68 -26.52 -38.35 -12.91
N ASN A 69 -26.04 -38.69 -11.71
CA ASN A 69 -26.29 -39.98 -11.05
C ASN A 69 -25.88 -41.19 -11.90
N VAL A 70 -24.85 -41.03 -12.73
CA VAL A 70 -24.22 -42.13 -13.46
C VAL A 70 -23.15 -42.76 -12.58
N GLU A 71 -22.96 -44.07 -12.70
CA GLU A 71 -21.92 -44.79 -11.97
C GLU A 71 -20.53 -44.21 -12.28
N PRO A 72 -19.69 -43.98 -11.26
CA PRO A 72 -18.35 -43.44 -11.44
C PRO A 72 -17.45 -44.45 -12.14
N ILE A 73 -16.65 -43.96 -13.10
CA ILE A 73 -15.71 -44.79 -13.84
C ILE A 73 -14.35 -44.72 -13.15
N TYR A 74 -13.91 -45.83 -12.55
CA TYR A 74 -12.63 -45.91 -11.85
C TYR A 74 -11.47 -46.24 -12.79
N GLY A 75 -10.25 -45.89 -12.38
CA GLY A 75 -9.01 -46.24 -13.10
C GLY A 75 -8.45 -45.13 -13.99
N PHE A 76 -9.10 -43.96 -14.05
CA PHE A 76 -8.64 -42.82 -14.83
C PHE A 76 -8.06 -41.76 -13.89
N THR A 77 -6.76 -41.50 -14.00
CA THR A 77 -6.12 -40.41 -13.26
C THR A 77 -5.35 -39.50 -14.23
N PRO A 78 -5.25 -38.19 -13.95
CA PRO A 78 -4.60 -37.26 -14.87
C PRO A 78 -3.08 -37.49 -15.01
N GLY A 79 -2.50 -38.34 -14.15
CA GLY A 79 -1.07 -38.64 -14.14
C GLY A 79 -0.61 -39.70 -15.15
N ASP A 80 -1.54 -40.48 -15.72
CA ASP A 80 -1.19 -41.60 -16.62
C ASP A 80 -1.90 -41.46 -17.99
N PRO A 81 -1.18 -41.10 -19.06
CA PRO A 81 -1.76 -41.02 -20.39
C PRO A 81 -1.99 -42.42 -20.97
N LEU A 82 -3.24 -42.76 -21.25
CA LEU A 82 -3.61 -44.01 -21.91
C LEU A 82 -2.95 -44.14 -23.29
N ARG A 83 -2.22 -45.24 -23.49
CA ARG A 83 -1.52 -45.55 -24.75
C ARG A 83 -2.33 -46.56 -25.55
N PHE A 84 -3.08 -46.07 -26.55
CA PHE A 84 -3.78 -46.93 -27.50
C PHE A 84 -2.79 -47.56 -28.49
N LYS A 85 -2.74 -48.89 -28.56
CA LYS A 85 -1.98 -49.64 -29.57
C LYS A 85 -2.91 -50.31 -30.56
N ARG A 86 -2.50 -50.35 -31.83
CA ARG A 86 -3.24 -51.04 -32.89
C ARG A 86 -2.94 -52.54 -32.87
N ALA A 87 -3.98 -53.37 -32.99
CA ALA A 87 -3.83 -54.82 -33.09
C ALA A 87 -3.12 -55.22 -34.39
N VAL A 88 -2.26 -56.24 -34.31
CA VAL A 88 -1.53 -56.75 -35.48
C VAL A 88 -2.51 -57.54 -36.36
N GLY A 89 -2.71 -57.12 -37.60
CA GLY A 89 -3.59 -57.80 -38.58
C GLY A 89 -4.94 -57.13 -38.84
N HIS A 90 -5.37 -56.18 -38.00
CA HIS A 90 -6.62 -55.41 -38.20
C HIS A 90 -6.33 -53.90 -38.18
N LYS A 91 -6.85 -53.16 -39.17
CA LYS A 91 -6.59 -51.72 -39.29
C LYS A 91 -7.38 -50.88 -38.28
N ASP A 92 -8.55 -51.37 -37.86
CA ASP A 92 -9.54 -50.58 -37.12
C ASP A 92 -9.70 -51.04 -35.66
N LEU A 93 -8.90 -52.00 -35.21
CA LEU A 93 -8.94 -52.52 -33.84
C LEU A 93 -7.79 -51.95 -33.00
N PHE A 94 -8.16 -51.28 -31.92
CA PHE A 94 -7.24 -50.72 -30.93
C PHE A 94 -7.45 -51.39 -29.58
N TYR A 95 -6.36 -51.61 -28.84
CA TYR A 95 -6.39 -52.09 -27.47
C TYR A 95 -5.53 -51.21 -26.57
N ILE A 96 -5.79 -51.26 -25.28
CA ILE A 96 -5.03 -50.55 -24.26
C ILE A 96 -3.87 -51.46 -23.84
N ASP A 97 -2.63 -50.97 -23.95
CA ASP A 97 -1.43 -51.71 -23.55
C ASP A 97 -1.21 -51.60 -22.05
N ASP A 98 -1.84 -52.49 -21.28
CA ASP A 98 -1.59 -52.63 -19.85
C ASP A 98 -0.48 -53.64 -19.61
N LYS A 99 0.63 -53.16 -19.04
CA LYS A 99 1.74 -54.03 -18.64
C LYS A 99 1.56 -54.46 -17.20
N ASP A 100 1.67 -55.76 -16.98
CA ASP A 100 1.71 -56.31 -15.63
C ASP A 100 2.98 -55.80 -14.92
N VAL A 101 2.80 -55.26 -13.72
CA VAL A 101 3.88 -54.77 -12.85
C VAL A 101 3.93 -55.66 -11.62
N GLU A 102 5.13 -56.07 -11.20
CA GLU A 102 5.29 -56.86 -9.98
C GLU A 102 5.04 -56.00 -8.74
N PHE A 103 4.34 -56.55 -7.74
CA PHE A 103 4.02 -55.81 -6.51
C PHE A 103 5.26 -55.31 -5.75
N LYS A 104 6.40 -56.00 -5.88
CA LYS A 104 7.66 -55.58 -5.25
C LYS A 104 8.14 -54.24 -5.78
N ASP A 105 8.06 -54.04 -7.10
CA ASP A 105 8.48 -52.82 -7.76
C ASP A 105 7.63 -51.62 -7.35
N VAL A 106 6.34 -51.85 -7.07
CA VAL A 106 5.42 -50.81 -6.59
C VAL A 106 5.73 -50.42 -5.13
N ILE A 107 6.10 -51.38 -4.28
CA ILE A 107 6.42 -51.13 -2.87
C ILE A 107 7.78 -50.43 -2.73
N GLU A 108 8.75 -50.78 -3.57
CA GLU A 108 10.09 -50.19 -3.58
C GLU A 108 10.16 -48.84 -4.32
N ALA A 109 9.07 -48.43 -4.99
CA ALA A 109 9.02 -47.18 -5.72
C ALA A 109 9.24 -45.97 -4.79
N PRO A 110 10.13 -45.02 -5.14
CA PRO A 110 10.39 -43.85 -4.32
C PRO A 110 9.18 -42.93 -4.27
N LEU A 111 8.95 -42.31 -3.11
CA LEU A 111 7.88 -41.34 -2.92
C LEU A 111 8.08 -40.12 -3.84
N PRO A 112 6.99 -39.57 -4.42
CA PRO A 112 7.07 -38.36 -5.22
C PRO A 112 7.46 -37.15 -4.37
N LYS A 113 8.16 -36.20 -4.98
CA LYS A 113 8.52 -34.95 -4.30
C LYS A 113 7.28 -34.09 -4.08
N ALA A 114 7.07 -33.65 -2.85
CA ALA A 114 6.00 -32.71 -2.54
C ALA A 114 6.29 -31.34 -3.15
N PRO A 115 5.29 -30.67 -3.77
CA PRO A 115 5.42 -29.29 -4.20
C PRO A 115 5.54 -28.34 -3.00
N LEU A 116 6.04 -27.12 -3.24
CA LEU A 116 6.04 -26.05 -2.23
C LEU A 116 4.63 -25.56 -1.95
N ASP A 117 4.42 -25.07 -0.73
CA ASP A 117 3.16 -24.44 -0.33
C ASP A 117 2.86 -23.19 -1.17
N THR A 118 1.57 -22.92 -1.35
CA THR A 118 1.10 -21.79 -2.14
C THR A 118 1.36 -20.46 -1.43
N SER A 119 2.13 -19.57 -2.07
CA SER A 119 2.40 -18.20 -1.58
C SER A 119 1.95 -17.15 -2.58
N VAL A 120 1.47 -16.00 -2.10
CA VAL A 120 1.04 -14.87 -2.94
C VAL A 120 2.15 -13.82 -3.00
N THR A 121 2.62 -13.52 -4.21
CA THR A 121 3.57 -12.42 -4.49
C THR A 121 2.83 -11.27 -5.18
N VAL A 122 2.96 -10.05 -4.65
CA VAL A 122 2.28 -8.85 -5.17
C VAL A 122 3.29 -7.93 -5.85
N HIS A 123 2.95 -7.42 -7.03
CA HIS A 123 3.72 -6.41 -7.76
C HIS A 123 2.78 -5.39 -8.42
N TRP A 124 3.32 -4.26 -8.86
CA TRP A 124 2.55 -3.23 -9.56
C TRP A 124 2.36 -3.61 -11.03
N LEU A 125 1.10 -3.89 -11.41
CA LEU A 125 0.75 -4.14 -12.81
C LEU A 125 0.68 -2.85 -13.63
N ALA A 126 0.16 -1.76 -13.05
CA ALA A 126 0.04 -0.47 -13.74
C ALA A 126 0.08 0.69 -12.75
N ILE A 127 0.71 1.79 -13.17
CA ILE A 127 0.71 3.09 -12.49
C ILE A 127 0.21 4.12 -13.50
N GLU A 128 -0.88 4.82 -13.20
CA GLU A 128 -1.52 5.79 -14.12
C GLU A 128 -1.87 5.20 -15.51
N GLY A 129 -2.25 3.91 -15.55
CA GLY A 129 -2.57 3.21 -16.80
C GLY A 129 -1.35 2.80 -17.63
N VAL A 130 -0.13 3.07 -17.15
CA VAL A 130 1.11 2.61 -17.79
C VAL A 130 1.68 1.42 -17.01
N GLN A 131 1.97 0.33 -17.71
CA GLN A 131 2.61 -0.85 -17.12
C GLN A 131 4.10 -0.58 -16.88
N PRO A 132 4.59 -0.66 -15.62
CA PRO A 132 6.01 -0.48 -15.35
C PRO A 132 6.81 -1.69 -15.86
N ALA A 133 8.01 -1.44 -16.39
CA ALA A 133 8.92 -2.47 -16.89
C ALA A 133 9.66 -3.18 -15.73
N ILE A 134 8.94 -3.99 -14.99
CA ILE A 134 9.45 -4.84 -13.91
C ILE A 134 9.53 -6.28 -14.46
N PRO A 135 10.51 -7.14 -14.08
CA PRO A 135 10.63 -8.52 -14.56
C PRO A 135 9.34 -9.35 -14.52
N GLU A 136 8.45 -9.12 -13.56
CA GLU A 136 7.16 -9.83 -13.45
C GLU A 136 6.12 -9.38 -14.50
N ASN A 137 6.29 -8.19 -15.07
CA ASN A 137 5.40 -7.62 -16.09
C ASN A 137 5.90 -7.98 -17.50
N ALA A 138 5.08 -8.70 -18.26
CA ALA A 138 5.38 -8.97 -19.67
C ALA A 138 5.43 -7.65 -20.46
N PRO A 139 6.43 -7.44 -21.33
CA PRO A 139 6.44 -6.29 -22.23
C PRO A 139 5.24 -6.40 -23.18
N VAL A 140 4.57 -5.28 -23.46
CA VAL A 140 3.36 -5.22 -24.30
C VAL A 140 3.59 -5.85 -25.69
N GLU A 141 4.83 -5.79 -26.17
CA GLU A 141 5.28 -6.40 -27.43
C GLU A 141 5.25 -7.94 -27.39
N ALA A 142 5.48 -8.56 -26.24
CA ALA A 142 5.44 -10.02 -26.09
C ALA A 142 4.01 -10.59 -26.13
N LEU A 143 3.00 -9.81 -25.73
CA LEU A 143 1.58 -10.22 -25.81
C LEU A 143 1.07 -10.20 -27.26
N ALA A 144 1.60 -9.31 -28.10
CA ALA A 144 1.34 -9.33 -29.55
C ALA A 144 2.12 -10.44 -30.27
N ALA A 145 3.31 -10.80 -29.77
CA ALA A 145 4.14 -11.85 -30.35
C ALA A 145 3.62 -13.29 -30.08
N THR A 146 2.74 -13.51 -29.09
CA THR A 146 2.09 -14.81 -28.93
C THR A 146 1.09 -15.17 -30.04
N SER A 147 0.76 -14.22 -30.92
CA SER A 147 0.01 -14.48 -32.17
C SER A 147 0.87 -14.51 -33.44
N ASP A 148 2.15 -14.15 -33.40
CA ASP A 148 3.01 -14.22 -34.58
C ASP A 148 4.49 -14.39 -34.19
N GLY A 149 5.05 -15.56 -34.54
CA GLY A 149 6.39 -15.95 -34.16
C GLY A 149 7.47 -15.14 -34.87
N LYS A 150 8.01 -14.11 -34.20
CA LYS A 150 9.36 -13.56 -34.48
C LYS A 150 10.08 -13.20 -33.18
N LYS A 151 11.17 -13.92 -32.90
CA LYS A 151 12.12 -13.63 -31.83
C LYS A 151 12.98 -12.41 -32.20
N SER A 152 13.16 -11.47 -31.29
CA SER A 152 14.34 -10.59 -31.27
C SER A 152 14.89 -10.47 -29.85
N GLU A 153 16.18 -10.78 -29.72
CA GLU A 153 16.99 -10.65 -28.51
C GLU A 153 17.12 -9.17 -28.09
N TYR A 154 17.06 -8.90 -26.78
CA TYR A 154 17.58 -7.67 -26.21
C TYR A 154 18.39 -7.95 -24.95
N THR A 155 19.64 -7.49 -25.03
CA THR A 155 20.70 -7.46 -24.02
C THR A 155 20.29 -6.61 -22.81
N GLU A 156 20.68 -7.08 -21.63
CA GLU A 156 20.61 -6.36 -20.37
C GLU A 156 21.28 -4.98 -20.46
N ASP A 157 20.52 -3.92 -20.21
CA ASP A 157 21.09 -2.69 -19.68
C ASP A 157 20.09 -2.04 -18.71
N ARG A 158 20.52 -1.96 -17.45
CA ARG A 158 19.85 -1.24 -16.37
C ARG A 158 19.80 0.24 -16.74
N LEU A 159 18.65 0.71 -17.22
CA LEU A 159 18.38 2.13 -17.36
C LEU A 159 17.44 2.64 -16.26
N PRO A 160 17.66 3.87 -15.76
CA PRO A 160 16.85 4.47 -14.71
C PRO A 160 15.42 4.62 -15.21
N ILE A 161 14.46 4.47 -14.29
CA ILE A 161 13.05 4.78 -14.51
C ILE A 161 12.95 6.28 -14.82
N ASP A 162 13.10 6.62 -16.09
CA ASP A 162 12.77 7.93 -16.62
C ASP A 162 11.24 7.95 -16.68
N ILE A 163 10.62 8.43 -15.60
CA ILE A 163 9.28 8.98 -15.66
C ILE A 163 9.40 10.22 -16.56
N LYS A 164 9.53 10.00 -17.87
CA LYS A 164 9.32 11.05 -18.85
C LYS A 164 7.90 11.51 -18.61
N LEU A 165 7.77 12.71 -18.06
CA LEU A 165 6.50 13.41 -17.90
C LEU A 165 5.73 13.25 -19.23
N PRO A 166 4.67 12.43 -19.28
CA PRO A 166 4.17 11.96 -20.55
C PRO A 166 3.41 13.09 -21.23
N VAL A 167 3.45 13.08 -22.56
CA VAL A 167 2.28 13.21 -23.44
C VAL A 167 1.28 14.26 -22.96
N LYS A 168 1.24 15.43 -23.64
CA LYS A 168 0.18 16.45 -23.55
C LYS A 168 -1.11 15.84 -22.97
N HIS A 169 -1.32 15.94 -21.65
CA HIS A 169 -2.49 15.34 -21.04
C HIS A 169 -3.69 15.88 -21.81
N VAL A 170 -4.60 15.00 -22.21
CA VAL A 170 -5.90 15.36 -22.77
C VAL A 170 -6.73 15.94 -21.62
N LEU A 171 -6.29 17.10 -21.10
CA LEU A 171 -7.06 17.87 -20.14
C LEU A 171 -8.25 18.44 -20.90
N SER A 172 -9.44 18.20 -20.37
CA SER A 172 -10.62 18.90 -20.85
C SER A 172 -10.43 20.41 -20.65
N ARG A 173 -11.06 21.20 -21.52
CA ARG A 173 -11.07 22.66 -21.41
C ARG A 173 -11.56 23.13 -20.04
N GLU A 174 -12.51 22.40 -19.45
CA GLU A 174 -13.05 22.69 -18.11
C GLU A 174 -12.02 22.48 -17.01
N LEU A 175 -11.21 21.41 -17.07
CA LEU A 175 -10.15 21.15 -16.09
C LEU A 175 -9.02 22.19 -16.18
N GLN A 176 -8.72 22.66 -17.39
CA GLN A 176 -7.76 23.75 -17.58
C GLN A 176 -8.27 25.06 -16.97
N LEU A 177 -9.52 25.43 -17.24
CA LEU A 177 -10.14 26.63 -16.65
C LEU A 177 -10.22 26.53 -15.11
N TYR A 178 -10.51 25.34 -14.58
CA TYR A 178 -10.50 25.07 -13.14
C TYR A 178 -9.10 25.27 -12.55
N PHE A 179 -8.07 24.72 -13.19
CA PHE A 179 -6.68 24.88 -12.78
C PHE A 179 -6.24 26.35 -12.81
N GLU A 180 -6.48 27.05 -13.92
CA GLU A 180 -6.20 28.49 -14.05
C GLU A 180 -6.90 29.29 -12.96
N LYS A 181 -8.15 28.94 -12.63
CA LYS A 181 -8.88 29.66 -11.59
C LYS A 181 -8.27 29.48 -10.22
N ILE A 182 -7.81 28.28 -9.88
CA ILE A 182 -7.16 27.98 -8.60
C ILE A 182 -5.80 28.65 -8.50
N THR A 183 -4.98 28.60 -9.57
CA THR A 183 -3.66 29.24 -9.57
C THR A 183 -3.78 30.75 -9.44
N GLU A 184 -4.73 31.38 -10.15
CA GLU A 184 -5.05 32.80 -10.03
C GLU A 184 -5.47 33.18 -8.59
N LEU A 185 -6.37 32.40 -7.97
CA LEU A 185 -6.82 32.64 -6.60
C LEU A 185 -5.69 32.48 -5.58
N THR A 186 -4.76 31.54 -5.82
CA THR A 186 -3.63 31.27 -4.93
C THR A 186 -2.62 32.43 -4.92
N VAL A 187 -2.31 32.99 -6.09
CA VAL A 187 -1.33 34.08 -6.23
C VAL A 187 -1.94 35.44 -5.86
N ASN A 188 -3.15 35.75 -6.35
CA ASN A 188 -3.71 37.10 -6.24
C ASN A 188 -4.61 37.32 -5.02
N LYS A 189 -5.27 36.27 -4.49
CA LYS A 189 -6.34 36.40 -3.47
C LYS A 189 -6.25 35.35 -2.34
N SER A 190 -5.06 35.15 -1.78
CA SER A 190 -4.74 34.18 -0.71
C SER A 190 -5.60 34.27 0.58
N GLY A 191 -6.23 35.42 0.85
CA GLY A 191 -7.09 35.65 2.02
C GLY A 191 -8.60 35.61 1.75
N SER A 192 -9.04 35.44 0.50
CA SER A 192 -10.46 35.56 0.12
C SER A 192 -11.31 34.38 0.60
N VAL A 193 -12.61 34.62 0.83
CA VAL A 193 -13.61 33.58 1.07
C VAL A 193 -13.66 32.59 -0.11
N LEU A 194 -13.46 33.09 -1.34
CA LEU A 194 -13.41 32.27 -2.55
C LEU A 194 -12.23 31.28 -2.51
N PHE A 195 -11.09 31.68 -1.95
CA PHE A 195 -9.95 30.78 -1.80
C PHE A 195 -10.25 29.67 -0.78
N LYS A 196 -10.96 29.96 0.31
CA LYS A 196 -11.40 28.93 1.27
C LYS A 196 -12.37 27.93 0.62
N GLN A 197 -13.29 28.40 -0.22
CA GLN A 197 -14.21 27.53 -0.96
C GLN A 197 -13.45 26.67 -1.99
N ALA A 198 -12.49 27.26 -2.72
CA ALA A 198 -11.62 26.52 -3.63
C ALA A 198 -10.85 25.40 -2.90
N LEU A 199 -10.29 25.70 -1.71
CA LEU A 199 -9.60 24.71 -0.88
C LEU A 199 -10.50 23.57 -0.40
N LEU A 200 -11.79 23.83 -0.19
CA LEU A 200 -12.77 22.80 0.16
C LEU A 200 -13.08 21.93 -1.06
N SER A 201 -13.30 22.53 -2.23
CA SER A 201 -13.48 21.82 -3.50
C SER A 201 -12.29 20.89 -3.80
N LEU A 202 -11.05 21.39 -3.69
CA LEU A 202 -9.83 20.58 -3.82
C LEU A 202 -9.79 19.36 -2.87
N ALA A 203 -10.39 19.46 -1.69
CA ALA A 203 -10.39 18.40 -0.68
C ALA A 203 -11.50 17.36 -0.90
N THR A 204 -12.58 17.71 -1.60
CA THR A 204 -13.77 16.85 -1.80
C THR A 204 -13.86 16.24 -3.19
N ASP A 205 -13.33 16.91 -4.22
CA ASP A 205 -13.62 16.56 -5.60
C ASP A 205 -12.82 15.35 -6.08
N ALA A 206 -13.51 14.38 -6.69
CA ALA A 206 -12.93 13.09 -7.09
C ALA A 206 -12.29 13.10 -8.50
N GLY A 207 -12.55 14.12 -9.33
CA GLY A 207 -12.11 14.18 -10.74
C GLY A 207 -10.77 14.89 -10.97
N LEU A 208 -10.05 15.26 -9.90
CA LEU A 208 -8.86 16.13 -9.99
C LEU A 208 -7.55 15.36 -10.21
N HIS A 209 -7.60 14.04 -10.30
CA HIS A 209 -6.43 13.19 -10.42
C HIS A 209 -5.53 13.54 -11.63
N PRO A 210 -6.05 13.80 -12.84
CA PRO A 210 -5.21 14.23 -13.98
C PRO A 210 -4.51 15.57 -13.81
N LEU A 211 -4.99 16.42 -12.90
CA LEU A 211 -4.40 17.74 -12.61
C LEU A 211 -3.27 17.68 -11.59
N LEU A 212 -3.11 16.55 -10.88
CA LEU A 212 -2.15 16.42 -9.79
C LEU A 212 -0.67 16.65 -10.21
N PRO A 213 -0.18 16.15 -11.37
CA PRO A 213 1.17 16.46 -11.83
C PRO A 213 1.39 17.97 -12.04
N TYR A 214 0.38 18.66 -12.57
CA TYR A 214 0.43 20.10 -12.82
C TYR A 214 0.43 20.89 -11.52
N PHE A 215 -0.39 20.49 -10.54
CA PHE A 215 -0.37 21.11 -9.22
C PHE A 215 0.96 20.91 -8.50
N THR A 216 1.53 19.71 -8.55
CA THR A 216 2.82 19.45 -7.88
C THR A 216 3.97 20.21 -8.52
N TYR A 217 4.01 20.33 -9.85
CA TYR A 217 4.96 21.18 -10.56
C TYR A 217 4.75 22.66 -10.24
N PHE A 218 3.51 23.14 -10.29
CA PHE A 218 3.16 24.52 -9.95
C PHE A 218 3.57 24.88 -8.52
N ILE A 219 3.28 24.02 -7.54
CA ILE A 219 3.67 24.23 -6.14
C ILE A 219 5.20 24.28 -6.02
N ALA A 220 5.93 23.39 -6.70
CA ALA A 220 7.39 23.39 -6.65
C ALA A 220 8.00 24.68 -7.22
N ASP A 221 7.55 25.10 -8.41
CA ASP A 221 8.04 26.29 -9.09
C ASP A 221 7.70 27.57 -8.28
N GLU A 222 6.45 27.71 -7.84
CA GLU A 222 6.01 28.87 -7.05
C GLU A 222 6.71 28.99 -5.70
N VAL A 223 6.95 27.87 -5.00
CA VAL A 223 7.72 27.90 -3.74
C VAL A 223 9.15 28.42 -3.99
N THR A 224 9.80 28.05 -5.10
CA THR A 224 11.15 28.54 -5.40
C THR A 224 11.19 30.01 -5.84
N ARG A 225 10.18 30.46 -6.61
CA ARG A 225 10.10 31.84 -7.11
C ARG A 225 9.67 32.84 -6.04
N ASN A 226 8.74 32.44 -5.17
CA ASN A 226 8.05 33.34 -4.23
C ASN A 226 8.47 33.14 -2.76
N LEU A 227 9.75 32.84 -2.49
CA LEU A 227 10.30 32.75 -1.11
C LEU A 227 10.13 34.04 -0.28
N ASN A 228 9.94 35.17 -0.96
CA ASN A 228 9.82 36.50 -0.37
C ASN A 228 8.38 36.88 0.02
N ASN A 229 7.36 36.15 -0.46
CA ASN A 229 5.96 36.48 -0.25
C ASN A 229 5.30 35.46 0.71
N TYR A 230 5.21 35.83 2.00
CA TYR A 230 4.62 34.98 3.04
C TYR A 230 3.20 34.51 2.72
N SER A 231 2.34 35.41 2.20
CA SER A 231 0.94 35.13 1.92
C SER A 231 0.74 34.03 0.86
N VAL A 232 1.58 34.03 -0.18
CA VAL A 232 1.55 33.03 -1.27
C VAL A 232 2.06 31.68 -0.75
N LEU A 233 3.19 31.66 -0.01
CA LEU A 233 3.71 30.42 0.58
C LEU A 233 2.70 29.77 1.52
N PHE A 234 2.02 30.56 2.35
CA PHE A 234 0.99 30.06 3.25
C PHE A 234 -0.24 29.54 2.50
N ALA A 235 -0.63 30.20 1.40
CA ALA A 235 -1.68 29.69 0.52
C ALA A 235 -1.29 28.35 -0.13
N LEU A 236 -0.06 28.21 -0.63
CA LEU A 236 0.45 26.98 -1.23
C LEU A 236 0.46 25.82 -0.23
N MET A 237 0.93 26.04 1.00
CA MET A 237 0.91 24.98 2.03
C MET A 237 -0.54 24.57 2.39
N ARG A 238 -1.51 25.50 2.34
CA ARG A 238 -2.94 25.17 2.49
C ARG A 238 -3.47 24.35 1.34
N VAL A 239 -3.08 24.64 0.09
CA VAL A 239 -3.42 23.82 -1.08
C VAL A 239 -2.86 22.41 -0.90
N VAL A 240 -1.59 22.27 -0.50
CA VAL A 240 -0.98 20.96 -0.21
C VAL A 240 -1.77 20.20 0.86
N ARG A 241 -2.17 20.88 1.94
CA ARG A 241 -3.01 20.26 2.98
C ARG A 241 -4.38 19.81 2.44
N SER A 242 -5.02 20.59 1.58
CA SER A 242 -6.30 20.20 0.97
C SER A 242 -6.14 19.00 0.05
N LEU A 243 -5.09 18.96 -0.79
CA LEU A 243 -4.77 17.81 -1.63
C LEU A 243 -4.55 16.56 -0.77
N LEU A 244 -3.75 16.66 0.29
CA LEU A 244 -3.46 15.54 1.19
C LEU A 244 -4.67 15.04 1.99
N ARG A 245 -5.71 15.85 2.16
CA ARG A 245 -6.96 15.45 2.81
C ARG A 245 -7.90 14.71 1.88
N ASN A 246 -7.73 14.86 0.57
CA ASN A 246 -8.61 14.23 -0.40
C ASN A 246 -8.36 12.70 -0.42
N PRO A 247 -9.38 11.87 -0.11
CA PRO A 247 -9.25 10.42 -0.14
C PRO A 247 -9.24 9.85 -1.57
N HIS A 248 -9.79 10.59 -2.54
CA HIS A 248 -9.95 10.15 -3.92
C HIS A 248 -8.69 10.34 -4.77
N ILE A 249 -7.68 11.04 -4.26
CA ILE A 249 -6.45 11.34 -4.98
C ILE A 249 -5.30 10.46 -4.46
N HIS A 250 -4.71 9.67 -5.35
CA HIS A 250 -3.50 8.89 -5.05
C HIS A 250 -2.25 9.77 -5.22
N ILE A 251 -1.83 10.43 -4.13
CA ILE A 251 -0.67 11.35 -4.12
C ILE A 251 0.66 10.59 -4.03
N GLU A 252 0.63 9.30 -3.72
CA GLU A 252 1.78 8.44 -3.46
C GLU A 252 2.92 8.58 -4.49
N PRO A 253 2.68 8.55 -5.81
CA PRO A 253 3.75 8.68 -6.81
C PRO A 253 4.47 10.03 -6.77
N TYR A 254 3.77 11.08 -6.35
CA TYR A 254 4.26 12.47 -6.39
C TYR A 254 4.83 12.95 -5.05
N LEU A 255 4.76 12.14 -3.98
CA LEU A 255 5.30 12.51 -2.68
C LEU A 255 6.79 12.87 -2.76
N HIS A 256 7.57 12.12 -3.54
CA HIS A 256 9.00 12.39 -3.70
C HIS A 256 9.27 13.78 -4.31
N GLN A 257 8.42 14.26 -5.23
CA GLN A 257 8.55 15.57 -5.87
C GLN A 257 8.03 16.71 -4.97
N LEU A 258 6.97 16.46 -4.20
CA LEU A 258 6.35 17.46 -3.34
C LEU A 258 7.13 17.71 -2.03
N MET A 259 7.74 16.68 -1.47
CA MET A 259 8.42 16.76 -0.17
C MET A 259 9.59 17.77 -0.13
N PRO A 260 10.46 17.89 -1.15
CA PRO A 260 11.48 18.94 -1.20
C PRO A 260 10.91 20.35 -1.07
N SER A 261 9.79 20.66 -1.73
CA SER A 261 9.14 21.96 -1.65
C SER A 261 8.60 22.25 -0.24
N VAL A 262 7.97 21.25 0.39
CA VAL A 262 7.47 21.36 1.77
C VAL A 262 8.62 21.52 2.76
N ILE A 263 9.70 20.73 2.63
CA ILE A 263 10.89 20.83 3.49
C ILE A 263 11.60 22.18 3.30
N THR A 264 11.63 22.71 2.07
CA THR A 264 12.22 24.03 1.80
C THR A 264 11.47 25.14 2.53
N CYS A 265 10.13 25.10 2.56
CA CYS A 265 9.33 26.04 3.37
C CYS A 265 9.61 25.93 4.87
N LEU A 266 10.00 24.75 5.36
CA LEU A 266 10.34 24.52 6.76
C LEU A 266 11.75 25.00 7.13
N VAL A 267 12.74 24.78 6.25
CA VAL A 267 14.19 24.94 6.53
C VAL A 267 14.83 26.11 5.76
N ALA A 268 14.05 26.95 5.06
CA ALA A 268 14.59 28.11 4.35
C ALA A 268 15.28 29.13 5.27
N LYS A 269 16.37 29.73 4.77
CA LYS A 269 17.21 30.70 5.51
C LYS A 269 16.51 32.04 5.73
N ARG A 270 15.76 32.51 4.73
CA ARG A 270 14.95 33.74 4.79
C ARG A 270 13.61 33.42 4.14
N LEU A 271 12.53 33.63 4.90
CA LEU A 271 11.17 33.59 4.37
C LEU A 271 10.57 34.98 4.61
N GLY A 272 10.08 35.62 3.56
CA GLY A 272 9.53 36.97 3.67
C GLY A 272 10.58 38.07 3.54
N ASN A 273 10.15 39.23 3.03
CA ASN A 273 10.98 40.44 2.92
C ASN A 273 10.90 41.33 4.17
N ARG A 274 9.91 41.13 5.06
CA ARG A 274 9.75 41.96 6.26
C ARG A 274 10.08 41.17 7.51
N SER A 275 10.90 41.75 8.38
CA SER A 275 11.19 41.24 9.73
C SER A 275 9.95 41.14 10.64
N SER A 276 8.79 41.63 10.18
CA SER A 276 7.47 41.54 10.83
C SER A 276 6.59 40.41 10.32
N ASP A 277 7.01 39.64 9.32
CA ASP A 277 6.16 38.57 8.77
C ASP A 277 6.16 37.36 9.72
N ASN A 278 4.98 36.76 9.93
CA ASN A 278 4.74 35.59 10.78
C ASN A 278 5.30 34.28 10.18
N HIS A 279 6.54 34.29 9.70
CA HIS A 279 7.21 33.12 9.14
C HIS A 279 7.31 31.94 10.13
N TRP A 280 7.16 32.19 11.43
CA TRP A 280 7.04 31.17 12.48
C TRP A 280 5.77 30.33 12.32
N GLU A 281 4.62 30.96 12.06
CA GLU A 281 3.33 30.26 11.91
C GLU A 281 3.32 29.36 10.66
N LEU A 282 3.95 29.81 9.57
CA LEU A 282 4.14 28.99 8.38
C LEU A 282 4.99 27.75 8.69
N ARG A 283 6.08 27.90 9.43
CA ARG A 283 6.94 26.76 9.82
C ARG A 283 6.18 25.78 10.73
N ASP A 284 5.42 26.27 11.70
CA ASP A 284 4.58 25.43 12.55
C ASP A 284 3.51 24.67 11.75
N PHE A 285 2.85 25.36 10.81
CA PHE A 285 1.88 24.74 9.92
C PHE A 285 2.52 23.68 9.02
N THR A 286 3.67 23.98 8.44
CA THR A 286 4.43 23.06 7.57
C THR A 286 4.96 21.87 8.36
N ALA A 287 5.40 22.05 9.61
CA ALA A 287 5.80 20.93 10.47
C ALA A 287 4.64 19.96 10.74
N ASN A 288 3.45 20.49 11.04
CA ASN A 288 2.23 19.68 11.20
C ASN A 288 1.82 18.96 9.89
N LEU A 289 2.04 19.61 8.75
CA LEU A 289 1.80 19.04 7.43
C LEU A 289 2.75 17.86 7.16
N VAL A 290 4.04 18.03 7.41
CA VAL A 290 5.06 16.96 7.30
C VAL A 290 4.71 15.79 8.21
N ALA A 291 4.28 16.06 9.45
CA ALA A 291 3.83 15.02 10.37
C ALA A 291 2.61 14.26 9.82
N SER A 292 1.62 14.98 9.26
CA SER A 292 0.44 14.36 8.65
C SER A 292 0.82 13.46 7.46
N ILE A 293 1.78 13.89 6.63
CA ILE A 293 2.31 13.09 5.52
C ILE A 293 3.02 11.83 6.05
N CYS A 294 3.88 11.99 7.06
CA CYS A 294 4.63 10.85 7.62
C CYS A 294 3.72 9.85 8.33
N GLN A 295 2.65 10.29 9.02
CA GLN A 295 1.68 9.40 9.64
C GLN A 295 0.86 8.64 8.59
N ARG A 296 0.43 9.32 7.51
CA ARG A 296 -0.39 8.70 6.47
C ARG A 296 0.41 7.73 5.60
N PHE A 297 1.63 8.10 5.20
CA PHE A 297 2.39 7.34 4.20
C PHE A 297 3.62 6.61 4.76
N GLY A 298 3.92 6.73 6.06
CA GLY A 298 5.10 6.10 6.68
C GLY A 298 5.08 4.57 6.63
N HIS A 299 3.88 3.95 6.59
CA HIS A 299 3.74 2.50 6.47
C HIS A 299 3.99 1.99 5.04
N VAL A 300 3.60 2.76 4.03
CA VAL A 300 3.79 2.42 2.60
C VAL A 300 5.24 2.67 2.19
N TYR A 301 5.83 3.76 2.66
CA TYR A 301 7.19 4.19 2.30
C TYR A 301 8.12 4.24 3.51
N HIS A 302 8.75 3.10 3.81
CA HIS A 302 9.76 2.98 4.87
C HIS A 302 10.94 3.96 4.72
N ASN A 303 11.23 4.43 3.49
CA ASN A 303 12.32 5.38 3.22
C ASN A 303 11.95 6.85 3.44
N LEU A 304 10.66 7.20 3.53
CA LEU A 304 10.24 8.60 3.64
C LEU A 304 10.64 9.19 5.00
N GLN A 305 10.27 8.52 6.09
CA GLN A 305 10.52 9.00 7.45
C GLN A 305 12.02 9.12 7.77
N PRO A 306 12.90 8.13 7.46
CA PRO A 306 14.34 8.26 7.65
C PRO A 306 14.96 9.41 6.85
N ARG A 307 14.53 9.62 5.60
CA ARG A 307 15.06 10.70 4.74
C ARG A 307 14.70 12.09 5.27
N VAL A 308 13.44 12.29 5.66
CA VAL A 308 12.99 13.56 6.27
C VAL A 308 13.76 13.79 7.56
N THR A 309 13.84 12.79 8.42
CA THR A 309 14.54 12.86 9.72
C THR A 309 16.01 13.22 9.54
N ARG A 310 16.72 12.58 8.61
CA ARG A 310 18.12 12.87 8.28
C ARG A 310 18.31 14.31 7.78
N THR A 311 17.39 14.80 6.95
CA THR A 311 17.45 16.16 6.40
C THR A 311 17.26 17.21 7.50
N LEU A 312 16.29 17.00 8.40
CA LEU A 312 16.05 17.89 9.54
C LEU A 312 17.17 17.81 10.58
N LEU A 313 17.73 16.63 10.83
CA LEU A 313 18.88 16.45 11.72
C LEU A 313 20.12 17.17 11.19
N HIS A 314 20.40 17.08 9.89
CA HIS A 314 21.47 17.86 9.26
C HIS A 314 21.22 19.37 9.37
N ALA A 315 19.96 19.81 9.29
CA ALA A 315 19.61 21.21 9.57
C ALA A 315 19.79 21.62 11.04
N PHE A 316 19.59 20.70 11.98
CA PHE A 316 19.70 20.96 13.40
C PHE A 316 21.16 20.98 13.90
N LEU A 317 21.99 20.04 13.46
CA LEU A 317 23.37 19.89 13.95
C LEU A 317 24.38 20.89 13.37
N ASP A 318 24.09 21.52 12.23
CA ASP A 318 25.02 22.46 11.59
C ASP A 318 25.02 23.84 12.28
N PRO A 319 26.09 24.25 13.00
CA PRO A 319 26.10 25.51 13.76
C PRO A 319 26.15 26.77 12.87
N ASN A 320 26.45 26.60 11.58
CA ASN A 320 26.55 27.70 10.61
C ASN A 320 25.18 28.12 10.03
N LYS A 321 24.11 27.41 10.37
CA LYS A 321 22.75 27.70 9.88
C LYS A 321 22.10 28.82 10.69
N ALA A 322 21.10 29.48 10.09
CA ALA A 322 20.42 30.59 10.74
C ALA A 322 19.43 30.09 11.80
N LEU A 323 19.22 30.85 12.89
CA LEU A 323 18.29 30.51 13.98
C LEU A 323 16.88 30.10 13.50
N PRO A 324 16.28 30.75 12.49
CA PRO A 324 15.01 30.29 11.94
C PRO A 324 15.07 28.86 11.38
N GLN A 325 16.16 28.46 10.71
CA GLN A 325 16.34 27.12 10.17
C GLN A 325 16.38 26.07 11.28
N HIS A 326 17.06 26.37 12.38
CA HIS A 326 17.07 25.51 13.56
C HIS A 326 15.67 25.38 14.17
N PHE A 327 14.91 26.48 14.27
CA PHE A 327 13.52 26.43 14.73
C PHE A 327 12.67 25.47 13.88
N GLY A 328 12.72 25.61 12.55
CA GLY A 328 11.97 24.75 11.64
C GLY A 328 12.38 23.27 11.76
N ALA A 329 13.69 23.01 11.92
CA ALA A 329 14.19 21.65 12.13
C ALA A 329 13.68 21.03 13.44
N ILE A 330 13.75 21.78 14.55
CA ILE A 330 13.28 21.33 15.87
C ILE A 330 11.78 21.08 15.86
N GLN A 331 10.99 22.01 15.31
CA GLN A 331 9.54 21.88 15.23
C GLN A 331 9.13 20.71 14.33
N GLY A 332 9.82 20.51 13.20
CA GLY A 332 9.61 19.35 12.34
C GLY A 332 9.90 18.03 13.04
N LEU A 333 11.03 17.93 13.75
CA LEU A 333 11.40 16.74 14.53
C LEU A 333 10.43 16.48 15.69
N ALA A 334 9.94 17.54 16.35
CA ALA A 334 8.93 17.44 17.39
C ALA A 334 7.61 16.88 16.85
N ALA A 335 7.17 17.35 15.67
CA ALA A 335 5.92 16.92 15.06
C ALA A 335 5.95 15.46 14.55
N LEU A 336 7.13 14.90 14.25
CA LEU A 336 7.28 13.49 13.85
C LEU A 336 7.00 12.49 14.99
N GLY A 337 7.06 12.94 16.24
CA GLY A 337 6.64 12.17 17.41
C GLY A 337 7.70 12.01 18.50
N PRO A 338 7.28 11.57 19.71
CA PRO A 338 8.12 11.58 20.91
C PRO A 338 9.33 10.63 20.82
N SER A 339 9.22 9.53 20.07
CA SER A 339 10.33 8.60 19.84
C SER A 339 11.50 9.23 19.10
N VAL A 340 11.22 10.11 18.13
CA VAL A 340 12.23 10.83 17.34
C VAL A 340 12.90 11.89 18.19
N VAL A 341 12.11 12.67 18.95
CA VAL A 341 12.62 13.66 19.92
C VAL A 341 13.57 13.01 20.92
N ARG A 342 13.18 11.85 21.47
CA ARG A 342 14.01 11.10 22.41
C ARG A 342 15.36 10.69 21.83
N MET A 343 15.37 10.18 20.61
CA MET A 343 16.57 9.62 19.99
C MET A 343 17.51 10.72 19.46
N LEU A 344 16.98 11.84 18.98
CA LEU A 344 17.75 12.82 18.22
C LEU A 344 17.95 14.16 18.94
N ILE A 345 16.93 14.64 19.66
CA ILE A 345 16.98 15.96 20.32
C ILE A 345 17.60 15.85 21.71
N LEU A 346 17.18 14.88 22.53
CA LEU A 346 17.69 14.73 23.91
C LEU A 346 19.22 14.57 24.02
N PRO A 347 19.90 13.69 23.24
CA PRO A 347 21.35 13.52 23.40
C PRO A 347 22.14 14.75 22.93
N ASN A 348 21.59 15.51 21.98
CA ASN A 348 22.25 16.69 21.41
C ASN A 348 21.80 18.01 22.07
N LEU A 349 20.98 17.93 23.13
CA LEU A 349 20.41 19.10 23.78
C LEU A 349 21.48 19.90 24.52
N GLU A 350 22.34 19.22 25.29
CA GLU A 350 23.41 19.84 26.08
C GLU A 350 24.41 20.64 25.21
N PRO A 351 25.01 20.06 24.15
CA PRO A 351 25.93 20.83 23.29
C PRO A 351 25.23 21.98 22.56
N TYR A 352 23.97 21.79 22.15
CA TYR A 352 23.21 22.84 21.46
C TYR A 352 22.82 23.99 22.40
N LEU A 353 22.48 23.71 23.65
CA LEU A 353 22.20 24.75 24.66
C LEU A 353 23.45 25.57 24.98
N GLN A 354 24.63 24.96 25.04
CA GLN A 354 25.89 25.69 25.23
C GLN A 354 26.16 26.69 24.09
N LEU A 355 25.73 26.39 22.87
CA LEU A 355 25.81 27.31 21.71
C LEU A 355 24.71 28.40 21.73
N LEU A 356 23.53 28.09 22.26
CA LEU A 356 22.36 28.98 22.22
C LEU A 356 22.30 29.96 23.40
N VAL A 357 22.79 29.56 24.58
CA VAL A 357 22.83 30.42 25.79
C VAL A 357 23.60 31.75 25.57
N PRO A 358 24.77 31.77 24.90
CA PRO A 358 25.47 33.00 24.57
C PRO A 358 24.68 33.98 23.69
N GLU A 359 23.82 33.48 22.80
CA GLU A 359 22.99 34.27 21.88
C GLU A 359 21.74 34.85 22.56
N MET A 360 21.32 34.29 23.71
CA MET A 360 20.19 34.78 24.50
C MET A 360 20.57 35.92 25.46
N LEU A 361 21.84 35.94 25.90
CA LEU A 361 22.31 36.88 26.91
C LEU A 361 22.54 38.28 26.32
N LEU A 362 22.13 39.28 27.09
CA LEU A 362 22.22 40.70 26.74
C LEU A 362 23.66 41.16 26.46
N GLU A 363 24.63 40.53 27.12
CA GLU A 363 26.03 40.93 27.14
C GLU A 363 26.79 40.60 25.85
N LYS A 364 26.37 39.58 25.09
CA LYS A 364 27.09 39.09 23.90
C LYS A 364 26.42 39.43 22.57
N GLN A 365 25.10 39.62 22.54
CA GLN A 365 24.38 40.05 21.34
C GLN A 365 23.56 41.33 21.56
N LYS A 366 23.91 42.39 20.82
CA LYS A 366 23.19 43.68 20.83
C LYS A 366 21.94 43.69 19.94
N ASN A 367 21.80 42.72 19.02
CA ASN A 367 20.69 42.65 18.09
C ASN A 367 19.43 42.06 18.77
N GLU A 368 18.43 42.90 19.02
CA GLU A 368 17.16 42.49 19.64
C GLU A 368 16.42 41.39 18.87
N ILE A 369 16.50 41.40 17.54
CA ILE A 369 15.82 40.44 16.66
C ILE A 369 16.40 39.04 16.87
N LYS A 370 17.73 38.88 16.79
CA LYS A 370 18.39 37.58 17.01
C LYS A 370 18.15 37.02 18.41
N ARG A 371 18.09 37.90 19.41
CA ARG A 371 17.76 37.50 20.79
C ARG A 371 16.33 36.95 20.88
N ARG A 372 15.36 37.63 20.26
CA ARG A 372 13.96 37.14 20.21
C ARG A 372 13.85 35.82 19.45
N GLU A 373 14.62 35.65 18.38
CA GLU A 373 14.70 34.38 17.63
C GLU A 373 15.28 33.25 18.49
N ALA A 374 16.35 33.50 19.23
CA ALA A 374 16.97 32.54 20.14
C ALA A 374 16.00 32.10 21.23
N TRP A 375 15.25 33.04 21.84
CA TRP A 375 14.21 32.71 22.82
C TRP A 375 13.07 31.87 22.23
N ARG A 376 12.68 32.10 20.97
CA ARG A 376 11.67 31.26 20.29
C ARG A 376 12.18 29.84 20.03
N VAL A 377 13.43 29.69 19.61
CA VAL A 377 14.08 28.38 19.44
C VAL A 377 14.15 27.63 20.78
N TYR A 378 14.54 28.33 21.85
CA TYR A 378 14.55 27.76 23.20
C TYR A 378 13.15 27.31 23.65
N GLY A 379 12.12 28.13 23.40
CA GLY A 379 10.73 27.76 23.67
C GLY A 379 10.29 26.50 22.91
N ALA A 380 10.65 26.37 21.62
CA ALA A 380 10.35 25.17 20.84
C ALA A 380 11.05 23.92 21.38
N LEU A 381 12.32 24.02 21.79
CA LEU A 381 13.05 22.93 22.44
C LEU A 381 12.39 22.50 23.75
N LEU A 382 11.99 23.46 24.57
CA LEU A 382 11.33 23.20 25.85
C LEU A 382 9.97 22.52 25.63
N CYS A 383 9.19 22.98 24.65
CA CYS A 383 7.94 22.33 24.27
C CYS A 383 8.16 20.90 23.77
N ALA A 384 9.15 20.67 22.90
CA ALA A 384 9.45 19.34 22.37
C ALA A 384 9.92 18.36 23.46
N ALA A 385 10.86 18.80 24.32
CA ALA A 385 11.34 18.01 25.44
C ALA A 385 10.23 17.77 26.48
N GLY A 386 9.43 18.80 26.78
CA GLY A 386 8.30 18.73 27.69
C GLY A 386 7.23 17.76 27.23
N GLN A 387 6.84 17.78 25.96
CA GLN A 387 5.91 16.81 25.36
C GLN A 387 6.45 15.38 25.45
N CYS A 388 7.73 15.18 25.12
CA CYS A 388 8.36 13.86 25.23
C CYS A 388 8.36 13.32 26.68
N MET A 389 8.59 14.19 27.67
CA MET A 389 8.57 13.82 29.08
C MET A 389 7.15 13.60 29.60
N TYR A 390 6.18 14.40 29.15
CA TYR A 390 4.76 14.24 29.48
C TYR A 390 4.21 12.91 28.95
N ASP A 391 4.54 12.54 27.72
CA ASP A 391 4.11 11.26 27.12
C ASP A 391 4.70 10.06 27.89
N ARG A 392 5.94 10.19 28.38
CA ARG A 392 6.50 9.19 29.33
C ARG A 392 5.70 9.15 30.62
N LEU A 393 5.44 10.28 31.26
CA LEU A 393 4.67 10.32 32.51
C LEU A 393 3.26 9.75 32.32
N LYS A 394 2.63 9.95 31.16
CA LYS A 394 1.34 9.36 30.80
C LYS A 394 1.44 7.84 30.63
N MET A 395 2.49 7.34 29.98
CA MET A 395 2.78 5.90 29.87
C MET A 395 3.06 5.25 31.22
N PHE A 396 3.70 5.96 32.16
CA PHE A 396 3.97 5.47 33.52
C PHE A 396 2.82 5.72 34.50
N ARG A 397 1.80 6.52 34.14
CA ARG A 397 0.64 6.80 35.01
C ARG A 397 -0.23 5.57 35.26
N THR A 398 -0.23 4.61 34.32
CA THR A 398 -0.87 3.29 34.51
C THR A 398 -0.15 2.42 35.53
N LEU A 399 1.13 2.68 35.83
CA LEU A 399 1.90 2.00 36.88
C LEU A 399 1.88 2.75 38.23
N LEU A 400 1.50 4.05 38.22
CA LEU A 400 1.50 4.92 39.41
C LEU A 400 0.12 5.05 40.09
N LEU A 401 -0.91 4.30 39.65
CA LEU A 401 -2.09 4.10 40.49
C LEU A 401 -1.71 3.18 41.67
N PRO A 402 -1.87 3.60 42.94
CA PRO A 402 -1.63 2.70 44.06
C PRO A 402 -2.64 1.54 43.99
N PRO A 403 -2.22 0.28 44.26
CA PRO A 403 -3.15 -0.83 44.30
C PRO A 403 -4.21 -0.56 45.37
N THR A 404 -5.46 -0.48 44.95
CA THR A 404 -6.60 -0.47 45.86
C THR A 404 -6.61 -1.80 46.63
N ARG A 405 -6.55 -1.71 47.97
CA ARG A 405 -6.54 -2.77 48.99
C ARG A 405 -5.16 -3.32 49.38
N ALA A 406 -4.55 -2.65 50.35
CA ALA A 406 -3.79 -3.33 51.40
C ALA A 406 -4.45 -2.97 52.74
N VAL A 407 -5.40 -3.80 53.17
CA VAL A 407 -5.87 -3.83 54.56
C VAL A 407 -4.67 -4.22 55.40
N TRP A 408 -4.08 -3.24 56.09
CA TRP A 408 -3.08 -3.48 57.12
C TRP A 408 -3.76 -4.19 58.30
N LYS A 409 -3.68 -5.53 58.32
CA LYS A 409 -3.92 -6.31 59.54
C LYS A 409 -2.76 -6.03 60.50
N ILE A 410 -2.95 -5.06 61.38
CA ILE A 410 -2.12 -4.90 62.57
C ILE A 410 -2.60 -5.92 63.60
N ASN A 411 -1.87 -7.03 63.72
CA ASN A 411 -1.97 -7.91 64.88
C ASN A 411 -1.17 -7.28 66.03
N GLY A 412 -1.87 -6.57 66.92
CA GLY A 412 -1.31 -5.98 68.13
C GLY A 412 -2.34 -6.03 69.26
N LYS A 413 -2.04 -6.83 70.28
CA LYS A 413 -2.88 -7.25 71.40
C LYS A 413 -3.73 -6.14 72.05
N VAL A 414 -4.98 -6.51 72.31
CA VAL A 414 -5.94 -5.88 73.22
C VAL A 414 -5.36 -5.82 74.64
N VAL A 415 -5.29 -4.62 75.22
CA VAL A 415 -5.38 -4.43 76.67
C VAL A 415 -6.42 -3.33 76.92
N THR A 416 -7.47 -3.73 77.63
CA THR A 416 -8.61 -2.96 78.09
C THR A 416 -8.23 -1.96 79.17
N THR A 417 -8.62 -0.70 79.01
CA THR A 417 -9.14 0.13 80.11
C THR A 417 -10.17 1.11 79.58
N MET A 418 -11.42 0.94 80.01
CA MET A 418 -12.52 1.88 79.80
C MET A 418 -12.25 3.19 80.55
N ARG A 419 -12.56 4.33 79.91
CA ARG A 419 -13.29 5.43 80.55
C ARG A 419 -13.94 6.34 79.51
N SER A 420 -15.22 6.59 79.76
CA SER A 420 -16.16 7.45 79.06
C SER A 420 -15.69 8.90 78.89
N MET A 421 -15.95 9.50 77.74
CA MET A 421 -16.74 10.74 77.67
C MET A 421 -17.20 11.06 76.25
N THR A 422 -18.51 11.17 76.14
CA THR A 422 -19.33 11.81 75.11
C THR A 422 -18.84 13.20 74.69
N TYR A 423 -19.07 13.56 73.42
CA TYR A 423 -19.65 14.82 72.85
C TYR A 423 -19.27 14.85 71.35
N LEU A 424 -20.16 14.51 70.41
CA LEU A 424 -20.98 15.47 69.63
C LEU A 424 -20.17 16.72 69.25
N VAL A 425 -19.87 16.99 67.97
CA VAL A 425 -20.76 17.74 67.06
C VAL A 425 -20.35 17.56 65.58
N LYS A 426 -21.38 17.37 64.73
CA LYS A 426 -21.42 17.41 63.26
C LYS A 426 -21.24 18.82 62.69
N LEU A 427 -20.99 18.87 61.37
CA LEU A 427 -21.32 19.90 60.36
C LEU A 427 -20.05 20.39 59.67
N ALA A 428 -19.90 20.40 58.35
CA ALA A 428 -20.69 19.91 57.23
C ALA A 428 -19.71 19.77 56.05
#